data_AF-A0A2I2GS73-F1
#
_entry.id   AF-A0A2I2GS73-F1
#
_cell.length_a   1.000
_cell.length_b   1.000
_cell.length_c   1.000
_cell.angle_alpha   90.00
_cell.angle_beta   90.00
_cell.angle_gamma   90.00
#
_symmetry.space_group_name_H-M   'P 1'
#
loop_
_entity.id
_entity.type
_entity.pdbx_description
1 polymer ?
#
loop_
_entity_poly.entity_id
_entity_poly.type
_entity_poly.pdbx_seq_one_letter_code
_entity_poly.pdbx_strand_id
1 'polypeptide(L)' 'DIWKMTETNQMCIDEAEQSVYNAQSLLCSALAQEYLFMIQQGVEYSYLTTGTALILLRVPDNDPRTLY' A
#
# COMPACT_ATOMS: atom_id res chain seq x y z
N ASP A 1 -26.61 -7.32 -11.36
CA ASP A 1 -25.88 -6.05 -11.14
C ASP A 1 -24.96 -6.15 -9.95
N ILE A 2 -23.67 -6.16 -10.23
CA ILE A 2 -22.56 -6.25 -9.26
C ILE A 2 -22.60 -5.08 -8.26
N TRP A 3 -23.18 -3.96 -8.70
CA TRP A 3 -23.38 -2.73 -7.93
C TRP A 3 -24.43 -2.82 -6.80
N LYS A 4 -25.31 -3.84 -6.80
CA LYS A 4 -26.24 -4.05 -5.67
C LYS A 4 -25.60 -4.78 -4.50
N MET A 5 -24.49 -5.48 -4.72
CA MET A 5 -23.78 -6.23 -3.68
C MET A 5 -23.01 -5.28 -2.73
N THR A 6 -22.58 -4.13 -3.24
CA THR A 6 -21.81 -3.13 -2.48
C THR A 6 -22.68 -2.31 -1.52
N GLU A 7 -23.99 -2.25 -1.72
CA GLU A 7 -24.91 -1.56 -0.79
C GLU A 7 -25.28 -2.40 0.43
N THR A 8 -25.11 -3.74 0.37
CA THR A 8 -25.59 -4.64 1.43
C THR A 8 -24.57 -4.83 2.57
N ASN A 9 -23.31 -4.41 2.38
CA ASN A 9 -22.27 -4.51 3.42
C ASN A 9 -21.90 -3.16 4.03
N GLN A 10 -22.82 -2.19 4.03
CA GLN A 10 -22.73 -0.99 4.87
C GLN A 10 -22.89 -1.44 6.34
N MET A 11 -21.90 -2.15 6.86
CA MET A 11 -21.64 -2.20 8.28
C MET A 11 -21.54 -0.73 8.71
N CYS A 12 -22.31 -0.35 9.74
CA CYS A 12 -22.23 0.97 10.38
C CYS A 12 -20.82 1.16 10.97
N ILE A 13 -19.86 1.43 10.09
CA ILE A 13 -18.54 1.93 10.41
C ILE A 13 -18.68 3.43 10.19
N ASP A 14 -18.30 4.22 11.19
CA ASP A 14 -18.32 5.68 11.11
C ASP A 14 -17.63 6.13 9.80
N GLU A 15 -18.15 7.14 9.11
CA GLU A 15 -17.55 7.64 7.86
C GLU A 15 -16.06 7.98 8.06
N ALA A 16 -15.69 8.42 9.27
CA ALA A 16 -14.31 8.64 9.66
C ALA A 16 -13.49 7.33 9.70
N GLU A 17 -14.04 6.27 10.29
CA GLU A 17 -13.40 4.95 10.34
C GLU A 17 -13.26 4.33 8.94
N GLN A 18 -14.26 4.50 8.07
CA GLN A 18 -14.19 4.07 6.67
C GLN A 18 -13.09 4.82 5.91
N SER A 19 -12.97 6.13 6.12
CA SER A 19 -11.92 6.94 5.51
C SER A 19 -10.51 6.51 5.96
N VAL A 20 -10.33 6.23 7.26
CA VAL A 20 -9.07 5.71 7.81
C VAL A 20 -8.73 4.35 7.22
N TYR A 21 -9.70 3.43 7.17
CA TYR A 21 -9.50 2.11 6.58
C TYR A 21 -9.10 2.20 5.10
N ASN A 22 -9.77 3.05 4.33
CA ASN A 22 -9.45 3.28 2.92
C ASN A 22 -8.05 3.88 2.74
N ALA A 23 -7.70 4.90 3.54
CA ALA A 23 -6.38 5.52 3.51
C ALA A 23 -5.28 4.50 3.85
N GLN A 24 -5.51 3.64 4.84
CA GLN A 24 -4.58 2.57 5.21
C GLN A 24 -4.44 1.52 4.10
N SER A 25 -5.55 1.11 3.48
CA SER A 25 -5.55 0.16 2.35
C SER A 25 -4.79 0.71 1.14
N LEU A 26 -5.01 1.99 0.80
CA LEU A 26 -4.27 2.68 -0.26
C LEU A 26 -2.78 2.78 0.04
N LEU A 27 -2.42 3.12 1.29
CA LEU A 27 -1.03 3.16 1.72
C LEU A 27 -0.35 1.80 1.59
N CYS A 28 -0.99 0.73 2.09
CA CYS A 28 -0.48 -0.64 1.98
C CYS A 28 -0.30 -1.05 0.51
N SER A 29 -1.24 -0.68 -0.35
CA SER A 29 -1.17 -0.98 -1.79
C SER A 29 -0.01 -0.25 -2.47
N ALA A 30 0.16 1.04 -2.18
CA ALA A 30 1.27 1.84 -2.70
C ALA A 30 2.63 1.31 -2.24
N LEU A 31 2.77 0.93 -0.96
CA LEU A 31 3.97 0.31 -0.43
C LEU A 31 4.30 -1.01 -1.13
N ALA A 32 3.31 -1.88 -1.32
CA ALA A 32 3.52 -3.16 -2.01
C ALA A 32 3.96 -2.96 -3.46
N GLN A 33 3.35 -2.01 -4.17
CA GLN A 33 3.72 -1.67 -5.55
C GLN A 33 5.14 -1.12 -5.65
N GLU A 34 5.51 -0.21 -4.76
CA GLU A 34 6.86 0.38 -4.73
C GLU A 34 7.91 -0.69 -4.41
N TYR A 35 7.66 -1.55 -3.42
CA TYR A 35 8.56 -2.67 -3.09
C TYR A 35 8.74 -3.64 -4.26
N LEU A 36 7.66 -3.98 -4.97
CA LEU A 36 7.73 -4.84 -6.15
C LEU A 36 8.58 -4.20 -7.26
N PHE A 37 8.41 -2.90 -7.49
CA PHE A 37 9.22 -2.16 -8.46
C PHE A 37 10.70 -2.12 -8.07
N MET A 38 11.00 -1.84 -6.79
CA MET A 38 12.37 -1.85 -6.26
C MET A 38 13.06 -3.20 -6.48
N ILE A 39 12.36 -4.31 -6.24
CA ILE A 39 12.87 -5.66 -6.50
C ILE A 39 13.11 -5.90 -7.99
N GLN A 40 12.14 -5.56 -8.85
CA GLN A 40 12.23 -5.80 -10.29
C GLN A 40 13.34 -4.98 -10.97
N GLN A 41 13.57 -3.76 -10.51
CA GLN A 41 14.58 -2.87 -11.08
C GLN A 41 15.95 -2.97 -10.39
N GLY A 42 16.04 -3.73 -9.29
CA GLY A 42 17.29 -3.84 -8.51
C GLY A 42 17.67 -2.54 -7.80
N VAL A 43 16.68 -1.80 -7.27
CA VAL A 43 16.89 -0.52 -6.59
C VAL A 43 16.85 -0.73 -5.07
N GLU A 44 17.96 -0.44 -4.38
CA GLU A 44 18.07 -0.66 -2.92
C GLU A 44 17.24 0.33 -2.09
N TYR A 45 17.09 1.57 -2.57
CA TYR A 45 16.42 2.66 -1.83
C TYR A 45 15.34 3.35 -2.66
N SER A 46 14.18 3.55 -2.06
CA SER A 46 13.13 4.41 -2.61
C SER A 46 12.46 5.21 -1.50
N TYR A 47 11.63 6.17 -1.86
CA TYR A 47 10.85 6.96 -0.93
C TYR A 47 9.42 7.12 -1.45
N LEU A 48 8.46 7.05 -0.54
CA LEU A 48 7.06 7.32 -0.82
C LEU A 48 6.62 8.53 -0.01
N THR A 49 5.92 9.47 -0.66
CA THR A 49 5.32 10.62 0.02
C THR A 49 3.81 10.59 -0.11
N THR A 50 3.13 10.81 1.02
CA THR A 50 1.66 10.95 1.08
C THR A 50 1.25 12.42 1.25
N GLY A 51 2.18 13.36 1.03
CA GLY A 51 1.99 14.79 1.29
C GLY A 51 2.13 15.18 2.76
N THR A 52 1.72 14.30 3.68
CA THR A 52 1.84 14.52 5.14
C THR A 52 3.04 13.81 5.75
N ALA A 53 3.43 12.66 5.18
CA ALA A 53 4.55 11.86 5.64
C ALA A 53 5.50 11.51 4.49
N LEU A 54 6.77 11.30 4.85
CA LEU A 54 7.79 10.73 3.99
C LEU A 54 8.19 9.38 4.57
N ILE A 55 8.09 8.32 3.77
CA ILE A 55 8.44 6.96 4.14
C ILE A 55 9.67 6.57 3.32
N LEU A 56 10.77 6.26 3.98
CA LEU A 56 11.97 5.71 3.33
C LEU A 56 11.88 4.19 3.30
N LEU A 57 12.05 3.63 2.11
CA LEU A 57 12.04 2.20 1.86
C LEU A 57 13.45 1.73 1.53
N ARG A 58 13.79 0.56 2.06
CA ARG A 58 15.05 -0.13 1.77
C ARG A 58 14.78 -1.60 1.48
N VAL A 59 15.29 -2.07 0.35
CA VAL A 59 15.38 -3.49 0.00
C VAL A 59 16.85 -3.88 0.10
N PRO A 60 17.28 -4.62 1.13
CA PRO A 60 18.68 -5.00 1.25
C PRO A 60 19.10 -5.93 0.10
N ASP A 61 20.12 -5.52 -0.65
CA ASP A 61 20.69 -6.27 -1.78
C ASP A 61 21.40 -7.57 -1.32
N ASN A 62 21.84 -7.62 -0.07
CA ASN A 62 22.57 -8.76 0.50
C ASN A 62 21.68 -9.90 1.05
N ASP A 63 20.35 -9.81 0.98
CA ASP A 63 19.46 -10.90 1.41
C ASP A 63 18.89 -11.64 0.18
N PRO A 64 19.29 -12.90 -0.10
CA PRO A 64 18.86 -13.65 -1.28
C PRO A 64 17.35 -13.93 -1.36
N ARG A 65 16.54 -13.48 -0.39
CA ARG A 65 15.08 -13.55 -0.42
C ARG A 65 14.42 -12.41 -1.18
N THR A 66 15.17 -11.37 -1.57
CA THR A 66 14.64 -10.21 -2.30
C THR A 66 14.69 -10.37 -3.82
N LEU A 67 15.38 -11.39 -4.35
CA LEU A 67 15.54 -11.62 -5.79
C LEU A 67 15.62 -13.13 -6.09
N TYR A 68 14.55 -13.71 -6.65
CA TYR A 68 14.56 -14.97 -7.40
C TYR A 68 13.49 -14.98 -8.49
#